data_AF-J9BA29-F1
#
_entry.id   AF-J9BA29-F1
#
_cell.length_a   1.000
_cell.length_b   1.000
_cell.length_c   1.000
_cell.angle_alpha   90.00
_cell.angle_beta   90.00
_cell.angle_gamma   90.00
#
_symmetry.space_group_name_H-M   'P 1'
#
loop_
_entity.id
_entity.type
_entity.pdbx_description
1 polymer ?
#
loop_
_entity_poly.entity_id
_entity_poly.type
_entity_poly.pdbx_seq_one_letter_code
_entity_poly.pdbx_strand_id
1 'polypeptide(L)'
;MDEKWKKNSWDGGQNIQESGIYDALFPYNENNSPLPALRWQSIRSADECSNIDCSAEFVTRGERRLHCYRCGKIHCRRCMMLTSDGVERICIACSELVQQNSS
;
A
#
# COMPACT_ATOMS: atom_id res chain seq x y z
N MET A 1 9.55 -35.46 37.23
CA MET A 1 9.30 -36.53 36.24
C MET A 1 7.79 -36.74 36.22
N ASP A 2 7.00 -36.31 35.24
CA ASP A 2 7.27 -35.79 33.90
C ASP A 2 6.13 -34.88 33.44
N GLU A 3 6.51 -33.83 32.74
CA GLU A 3 5.65 -32.91 32.01
C GLU A 3 4.92 -33.63 30.86
N LYS A 4 3.64 -33.32 30.64
CA LYS A 4 3.04 -33.52 29.31
C LYS A 4 2.07 -32.41 28.95
N TRP A 5 2.69 -31.29 28.60
CA TRP A 5 2.14 -30.19 27.84
C TRP A 5 1.42 -30.70 26.58
N LYS A 6 0.09 -30.57 26.52
CA LYS A 6 -0.67 -30.75 25.27
C LYS A 6 -0.39 -29.53 24.38
N LYS A 7 0.56 -29.70 23.45
CA LYS A 7 0.84 -28.76 22.36
C LYS A 7 -0.27 -28.90 21.32
N ASN A 8 -1.17 -27.92 21.26
CA ASN A 8 -2.12 -27.74 20.18
C ASN A 8 -1.29 -27.32 18.96
N SER A 9 -1.02 -28.26 18.08
CA SER A 9 -0.43 -28.01 16.77
C SER A 9 -1.43 -27.23 15.93
N TRP A 10 -1.31 -25.91 15.87
CA TRP A 10 -1.89 -25.13 14.79
C TRP A 10 -0.95 -25.19 13.61
N ASP A 11 -0.97 -26.34 12.95
CA ASP A 11 -0.52 -26.46 11.55
C ASP A 11 -1.61 -25.82 10.69
N GLY A 12 -1.53 -24.49 10.60
CA GLY A 12 -2.44 -23.64 9.86
C GLY A 12 -1.66 -22.97 8.74
N GLY A 13 -1.21 -23.74 7.76
CA GLY A 13 -0.83 -23.26 6.44
C GLY A 13 -2.06 -22.66 5.75
N GLN A 14 -2.53 -21.53 6.26
CA GLN A 14 -3.61 -20.77 5.68
C GLN A 14 -2.96 -19.74 4.76
N ASN A 15 -2.92 -20.06 3.48
CA ASN A 15 -2.96 -19.05 2.43
C ASN A 15 -4.30 -18.32 2.60
N ILE A 16 -4.34 -17.36 3.52
CA ILE A 16 -5.48 -16.47 3.73
C ILE A 16 -5.48 -15.58 2.49
N GLN A 17 -6.20 -16.07 1.47
CA GLN A 17 -6.72 -15.27 0.38
C GLN A 17 -7.30 -14.02 1.02
N GLU A 18 -6.71 -12.88 0.66
CA GLU A 18 -7.16 -11.57 1.08
C GLU A 18 -8.64 -11.47 0.76
N SER A 19 -9.48 -11.31 1.78
CA SER A 19 -10.91 -11.01 1.63
C SER A 19 -11.10 -9.58 1.14
N GLY A 20 -10.36 -9.20 0.08
CA GLY A 20 -10.75 -8.10 -0.74
C GLY A 20 -12.07 -8.51 -1.36
N ILE A 21 -13.13 -7.76 -1.09
CA ILE A 21 -14.37 -7.81 -1.87
C ILE A 21 -14.01 -7.27 -3.25
N TYR A 22 -13.27 -8.05 -4.02
CA TYR A 22 -13.17 -7.88 -5.45
C TYR A 22 -14.26 -8.76 -6.02
N ASP A 23 -15.40 -8.13 -6.28
CA ASP A 23 -16.48 -8.77 -7.00
C ASP A 23 -15.97 -9.09 -8.41
N ALA A 24 -15.61 -10.36 -8.63
CA ALA A 24 -15.02 -10.85 -9.88
C ALA A 24 -15.97 -10.69 -11.09
N LEU A 25 -17.22 -10.30 -10.83
CA LEU A 25 -18.24 -9.98 -11.83
C LEU A 25 -18.09 -8.56 -12.42
N PHE A 26 -17.22 -7.71 -11.86
CA PHE A 26 -16.94 -6.38 -12.38
C PHE A 26 -15.50 -6.26 -12.88
N PRO A 27 -15.20 -6.72 -14.11
CA PRO A 27 -13.96 -6.32 -14.77
C PRO A 27 -13.99 -4.80 -14.96
N TYR A 28 -13.22 -4.10 -14.13
CA TYR A 28 -13.07 -2.65 -14.21
C TYR A 28 -12.52 -2.27 -15.60
N ASN A 29 -13.35 -1.62 -16.41
CA ASN A 29 -12.98 -1.10 -17.72
C ASN A 29 -12.49 0.35 -17.56
N GLU A 30 -11.19 0.55 -17.77
CA GLU A 30 -10.46 1.82 -17.61
C GLU A 30 -10.98 2.94 -18.53
N ASN A 31 -11.77 2.60 -19.56
CA ASN A 31 -12.23 3.53 -20.60
C ASN A 31 -13.61 4.17 -20.38
N ASN A 32 -14.36 3.80 -19.34
CA ASN A 32 -15.77 4.21 -19.19
C ASN A 32 -16.02 5.26 -18.08
N SER A 33 -14.99 5.74 -17.40
CA SER A 33 -15.09 6.83 -16.43
C SER A 33 -14.26 8.02 -16.90
N PRO A 34 -14.80 9.25 -16.89
CA PRO A 34 -14.03 10.46 -17.19
C PRO A 34 -12.85 10.67 -16.25
N LEU A 35 -12.85 9.98 -15.09
CA LEU A 35 -11.74 9.92 -14.15
C LEU A 35 -11.45 8.45 -13.86
N PRO A 36 -10.31 7.88 -14.29
CA PRO A 36 -9.97 6.52 -13.92
C PRO A 36 -9.93 6.44 -12.39
N ALA A 37 -10.67 5.46 -11.84
CA ALA A 37 -10.65 5.16 -10.42
C ALA A 37 -9.19 4.95 -9.97
N LEU A 38 -8.86 5.53 -8.81
CA LEU A 38 -7.54 5.39 -8.21
C LEU A 38 -7.20 3.91 -7.98
N ARG A 39 -6.13 3.44 -8.61
CA ARG A 39 -5.67 2.05 -8.47
C ARG A 39 -4.67 1.92 -7.31
N TRP A 40 -5.11 1.29 -6.23
CA TRP A 40 -4.26 1.00 -5.08
C TRP A 40 -3.31 -0.19 -5.37
N GLN A 41 -2.02 0.01 -5.13
CA GLN A 41 -1.01 -1.06 -5.20
C GLN A 41 -1.17 -2.02 -4.02
N SER A 42 -1.00 -3.33 -4.25
CA SER A 42 -1.01 -4.30 -3.15
C SER A 42 0.18 -4.10 -2.20
N ILE A 43 -0.07 -4.16 -0.89
CA ILE A 43 0.96 -4.12 0.15
C ILE A 43 1.88 -5.34 0.08
N ARG A 44 1.38 -6.47 -0.43
CA ARG A 44 2.12 -7.73 -0.47
C ARG A 44 3.16 -7.77 -1.58
N SER A 45 2.93 -7.04 -2.68
CA SER A 45 3.82 -7.01 -3.84
C SER A 45 4.74 -5.79 -3.85
N ALA A 46 4.76 -4.99 -2.78
CA ALA A 46 5.58 -3.80 -2.66
C ALA A 46 6.75 -4.11 -1.74
N ASP A 47 7.81 -4.65 -2.34
CA ASP A 47 9.06 -4.97 -1.65
C ASP A 47 9.96 -3.74 -1.50
N GLU A 48 9.75 -2.70 -2.30
CA GLU A 48 10.53 -1.45 -2.29
C GLU A 48 9.65 -0.20 -2.42
N CYS A 49 10.19 0.93 -1.95
CA CYS A 49 9.58 2.24 -2.09
C CYS A 49 9.39 2.59 -3.58
N SER A 50 8.19 3.02 -3.96
CA SER A 50 7.88 3.40 -5.36
C SER A 50 8.57 4.69 -5.84
N ASN A 51 9.38 5.34 -5.00
CA ASN A 51 10.20 6.46 -5.44
C ASN A 51 11.55 5.93 -5.96
N ILE A 52 11.84 6.17 -7.24
CA ILE A 52 13.01 5.65 -7.95
C ILE A 52 14.34 6.11 -7.33
N ASP A 53 14.37 7.33 -6.77
CA ASP A 53 15.58 7.88 -6.14
C ASP A 53 15.79 7.37 -4.71
N CYS A 54 14.79 6.70 -4.14
CA CYS A 54 14.84 6.21 -2.76
C CYS A 54 15.19 4.73 -2.67
N SER A 55 14.54 3.90 -3.51
CA SER A 55 14.71 2.42 -3.59
C SER A 55 14.80 1.69 -2.24
N ALA A 56 14.17 2.25 -1.20
CA ALA A 56 14.22 1.68 0.14
C ALA A 56 13.43 0.37 0.17
N GLU A 57 14.12 -0.72 0.49
CA GLU A 57 13.50 -2.03 0.66
C GLU A 57 12.64 -2.05 1.95
N PHE A 58 11.53 -2.77 1.89
CA PHE A 58 10.63 -3.04 3.02
C PHE A 58 10.93 -4.43 3.60
N VAL A 59 12.17 -4.63 4.05
CA VAL A 59 12.70 -5.93 4.48
C VAL A 59 12.16 -6.32 5.84
N THR A 60 11.96 -5.34 6.72
CA THR A 60 11.56 -5.58 8.10
C THR A 60 10.11 -5.18 8.36
N ARG A 61 9.43 -5.90 9.27
CA ARG A 61 8.07 -5.56 9.72
C ARG A 61 7.99 -4.16 10.36
N GLY A 62 9.12 -3.56 10.74
CA GLY A 62 9.21 -2.21 11.27
C GLY A 62 9.11 -1.12 10.21
N GLU A 63 9.47 -1.42 8.96
CA GLU A 63 9.38 -0.47 7.84
C GLU A 63 7.95 -0.44 7.31
N ARG A 64 7.27 0.68 7.58
CA ARG A 64 5.86 0.84 7.19
C ARG A 64 5.77 1.11 5.69
N ARG A 65 4.99 0.27 5.01
CA ARG A 65 4.47 0.48 3.65
C ARG A 65 3.30 1.45 3.72
N LEU A 66 3.40 2.60 3.06
CA LEU A 66 2.38 3.65 3.13
C LEU A 66 1.87 3.98 1.72
N HIS A 67 0.56 3.87 1.49
CA HIS A 67 -0.01 4.33 0.23
C HIS A 67 -0.15 5.85 0.15
N CYS A 68 0.13 6.41 -1.03
CA CYS A 68 -0.20 7.77 -1.42
C CYS A 68 -1.69 7.87 -1.83
N TYR A 69 -2.42 8.85 -1.28
CA TYR A 69 -3.84 9.07 -1.61
C TYR A 69 -4.11 9.58 -3.04
N ARG A 70 -3.07 10.01 -3.76
CA ARG A 70 -3.21 10.58 -5.12
C ARG A 70 -2.90 9.58 -6.22
N CYS A 71 -1.85 8.76 -6.05
CA CYS A 71 -1.42 7.81 -7.08
C CYS A 71 -1.59 6.33 -6.68
N GLY A 72 -1.95 6.05 -5.42
CA GLY A 72 -2.21 4.69 -4.95
C GLY A 72 -0.97 3.80 -4.80
N LYS A 73 0.22 4.31 -5.11
CA LYS A 73 1.51 3.60 -4.97
C LYS A 73 2.00 3.61 -3.52
N ILE A 74 2.85 2.65 -3.19
CA ILE A 74 3.42 2.46 -1.85
C ILE A 74 4.79 3.13 -1.74
N HIS A 75 4.95 3.93 -0.70
CA HIS A 75 6.15 4.68 -0.40
C HIS A 75 6.59 4.44 1.06
N CYS A 76 7.88 4.65 1.32
CA CYS A 76 8.40 4.67 2.68
C CYS A 76 8.07 6.00 3.37
N ARG A 77 8.29 6.07 4.69
CA ARG A 77 8.01 7.29 5.48
C ARG A 77 8.81 8.52 5.02
N ARG A 78 10.00 8.33 4.44
CA ARG A 78 10.84 9.43 3.93
C ARG A 78 10.29 10.05 2.64
N CYS A 79 9.52 9.29 1.86
CA CYS A 79 8.98 9.73 0.57
C CYS A 79 7.51 10.15 0.64
N MET A 80 7.01 10.38 1.85
CA MET A 80 5.62 10.70 2.15
C MET A 80 5.55 12.02 2.91
N MET A 81 4.58 12.84 2.56
CA MET A 81 4.25 14.08 3.24
C MET A 81 2.77 14.10 3.60
N LEU A 82 2.42 14.89 4.61
CA LEU A 82 1.03 15.26 4.86
C LEU A 82 0.69 16.49 4.01
N THR A 83 -0.54 16.56 3.53
CA THR A 83 -1.08 17.77 2.92
C THR A 83 -1.12 18.92 3.93
N SER A 84 -1.25 20.16 3.45
CA SER A 84 -1.22 21.36 4.30
C SER A 84 -2.34 21.41 5.34
N ASP A 85 -3.48 20.80 5.04
CA ASP A 85 -4.60 20.59 5.96
C ASP A 85 -4.37 19.43 6.95
N GLY A 86 -3.28 18.67 6.80
CA GLY A 86 -2.91 17.54 7.65
C GLY A 86 -3.78 16.29 7.46
N VAL A 87 -4.67 16.28 6.47
CA VAL A 87 -5.69 15.22 6.32
C VAL A 87 -5.16 14.04 5.51
N GLU A 88 -4.56 14.32 4.35
CA GLU A 88 -4.12 13.29 3.43
C GLU A 88 -2.61 13.08 3.50
N ARG A 89 -2.20 11.84 3.30
CA ARG A 89 -0.79 11.51 3.11
C ARG A 89 -0.52 11.28 1.61
N ILE A 90 0.41 12.04 1.05
CA ILE A 90 0.75 11.99 -0.38
C ILE A 90 2.24 11.81 -0.55
N CYS A 91 2.67 11.21 -1.66
CA CYS A 91 4.10 11.11 -1.95
C CYS A 91 4.66 12.48 -2.38
N ILE A 92 5.97 12.65 -2.22
CA ILE A 92 6.66 13.90 -2.59
C ILE A 92 6.36 14.30 -4.03
N ALA A 93 6.46 13.37 -4.99
CA ALA A 93 6.18 13.66 -6.39
C ALA A 93 4.74 14.19 -6.62
N CYS A 94 3.73 13.59 -5.99
CA CYS A 94 2.36 14.10 -6.10
C CYS A 94 2.18 15.46 -5.43
N SER A 95 2.95 15.77 -4.38
CA SER A 95 2.89 17.10 -3.75
C SER A 95 3.48 18.19 -4.64
N GLU A 96 4.53 17.89 -5.39
CA GLU A 96 5.20 18.83 -6.29
C GLU A 96 4.33 19.15 -7.51
N LEU A 97 3.61 18.16 -8.05
CA LEU A 97 2.63 18.36 -9.13
C LEU A 97 1.51 19.34 -8.73
N VAL A 98 1.06 19.29 -7.48
CA VAL A 98 0.01 20.22 -7.00
C VAL A 98 0.51 21.67 -6.99
N GLN A 99 1.77 21.90 -6.64
CA GLN A 99 2.35 23.25 -6.61
C GLN A 99 2.50 23.85 -8.01
N GLN A 100 2.84 23.02 -9.01
CA GLN A 100 2.97 23.46 -10.40
C GLN A 100 1.63 23.87 -11.04
N ASN A 101 0.54 23.18 -10.69
CA ASN A 101 -0.80 23.52 -11.20
C ASN A 101 -1.46 24.71 -10.48
N SER A 102 -0.84 25.21 -9.41
CA SER A 102 -1.34 26.32 -8.59
C SER A 102 -0.59 27.64 -8.82
N SER A 103 0.37 27.66 -9.76
CA SER A 103 1.18 28.83 -10.14
C SER A 103 0.73 29.44 -11.46
#